data_AF-A0A7K0ZXW7-F1
#
_entry.id   AF-A0A7K0ZXW7-F1
#
_cell.length_a   1.000
_cell.length_b   1.000
_cell.length_c   1.000
_cell.angle_alpha   90.00
_cell.angle_beta   90.00
_cell.angle_gamma   90.00
#
_symmetry.space_group_name_H-M   'P 1'
#
loop_
_entity.id
_entity.type
_entity.pdbx_description
1 polymer ?
#
loop_
_entity_poly.entity_id
_entity_poly.type
_entity_poly.pdbx_seq_one_letter_code
_entity_poly.pdbx_strand_id
1 'polypeptide(L)'
;MISALVASVPSLPTASATSTYLCSGYTSCADAGYSHFGYRTEGSQMWWRMYSGHNCTNYVAYRMVQNGMSSERPWSGNGNAENWGLAMADITDRTPMVGAVAWWKANVPGAGSNGHVAYVEKVVSRTEIIISEDSWSGDFHWRRIEKDGGSWPSGFIHFADRAVELEDPPVITGNVAVGEALTATTGDWSPAGSYDFQWYAAGQPIAGATERTFVPSPAQRKMRLSVGVAAQRRGYLPGEATSPRTAKVALGTLAISDRPVLSGLARVDETLSVAGGGWSPEPDSTRIQWYADGEPIEGATESSLHLRQGQIRQRITATITASREGYRDSVLTSEASEPVQAGRFEITEPFTVAGRLRVGRVLTVTPGSYEPRDADVAYTWLRNGAEIDGAHAATYQLTPQDVGKSITVRADLTRAGYRDESVLMTTEGRVTTKPELTVQADGKAGKVVVRLRVTAPGVEQPGGPVTVSIGRHEVSGELVDGVVRLVLSGIEPGKHQLRVVYAGTSVVEAAREVVQVKVLRPEK
;
A
#
# COMPACT_ATOMS: atom_id res chain seq x y z
N MET A 1 11.96 -32.63 112.18
CA MET A 1 12.41 -31.41 112.88
C MET A 1 12.99 -30.46 111.82
N ILE A 2 12.88 -29.13 111.82
CA ILE A 2 12.13 -28.07 112.55
C ILE A 2 12.26 -26.84 111.61
N SER A 3 11.29 -25.97 111.32
CA SER A 3 9.84 -25.91 111.61
C SER A 3 9.15 -25.04 110.53
N ALA A 4 7.81 -24.90 110.56
CA ALA A 4 7.09 -23.99 109.67
C ALA A 4 7.26 -22.51 110.06
N LEU A 5 7.24 -21.61 109.08
CA LEU A 5 6.90 -20.21 109.29
C LEU A 5 5.94 -19.75 108.18
N VAL A 6 4.69 -19.44 108.56
CA VAL A 6 3.73 -18.77 107.69
C VAL A 6 3.94 -17.26 107.85
N ALA A 7 4.17 -16.57 106.74
CA ALA A 7 4.23 -15.11 106.73
C ALA A 7 3.55 -14.56 105.46
N SER A 8 2.35 -14.01 105.66
CA SER A 8 1.72 -12.89 104.93
C SER A 8 2.19 -12.61 103.48
N VAL A 9 1.28 -12.86 102.54
CA VAL A 9 1.33 -12.28 101.18
C VAL A 9 1.44 -10.74 101.27
N PRO A 10 2.48 -10.11 100.69
CA PRO A 10 2.47 -8.68 100.44
C PRO A 10 1.45 -8.37 99.35
N SER A 11 0.54 -7.46 99.66
CA SER A 11 -0.41 -6.83 98.73
C SER A 11 0.15 -6.55 97.35
N LEU A 12 -0.66 -6.83 96.31
CA LEU A 12 -0.47 -6.32 94.95
C LEU A 12 -0.16 -4.82 94.97
N PRO A 13 0.85 -4.34 94.21
CA PRO A 13 1.04 -2.91 94.03
C PRO A 13 -0.12 -2.34 93.20
N THR A 14 -0.83 -1.38 93.80
CA THR A 14 -1.50 -0.20 93.20
C THR A 14 -2.19 -0.34 91.84
N ALA A 15 -3.46 0.05 91.79
CA ALA A 15 -4.20 0.32 90.55
C ALA A 15 -3.37 1.20 89.59
N SER A 16 -3.12 0.69 88.38
CA SER A 16 -2.37 1.41 87.35
C SER A 16 -3.12 2.66 86.91
N ALA A 17 -2.37 3.71 86.56
CA ALA A 17 -2.92 5.01 86.21
C ALA A 17 -3.80 4.91 84.97
N THR A 18 -5.09 5.11 85.22
CA THR A 18 -6.24 4.62 84.45
C THR A 18 -6.40 5.27 83.06
N SER A 19 -5.67 6.35 82.85
CA SER A 19 -5.38 7.03 81.58
C SER A 19 -4.28 8.04 81.89
N THR A 20 -3.15 8.01 81.18
CA THR A 20 -1.94 8.77 81.56
C THR A 20 -1.57 9.81 80.51
N TYR A 21 -1.51 11.08 80.90
CA TYR A 21 -0.94 12.14 80.06
C TYR A 21 0.56 11.91 79.87
N LEU A 22 0.98 11.87 78.60
CA LEU A 22 2.39 11.75 78.21
C LEU A 22 3.06 13.14 78.14
N CYS A 23 2.27 14.17 77.86
CA CYS A 23 2.65 15.58 77.90
C CYS A 23 1.40 16.47 78.01
N SER A 24 1.59 17.76 78.33
CA SER A 24 0.50 18.74 78.46
C SER A 24 0.94 20.14 78.03
N GLY A 25 0.24 20.66 77.03
CA GLY A 25 0.48 21.93 76.39
C GLY A 25 1.50 21.88 75.27
N TYR A 26 1.28 22.71 74.25
CA TYR A 26 2.02 22.69 72.98
C TYR A 26 3.55 22.66 73.15
N THR A 27 4.09 23.47 74.05
CA THR A 27 5.55 23.55 74.27
C THR A 27 6.08 22.28 74.95
N SER A 28 5.50 21.83 76.07
CA SER A 28 6.01 20.65 76.78
C SER A 28 5.86 19.36 75.96
N CYS A 29 4.81 19.27 75.15
CA CYS A 29 4.64 18.18 74.20
C CYS A 29 5.75 18.19 73.14
N ALA A 30 6.02 19.34 72.51
CA ALA A 30 7.10 19.47 71.53
C ALA A 30 8.47 19.12 72.14
N ASP A 31 8.77 19.62 73.34
CA ASP A 31 10.03 19.35 74.06
C ASP A 31 10.18 17.86 74.42
N ALA A 32 9.07 17.18 74.71
CA ALA A 32 9.02 15.73 74.96
C ALA A 32 8.99 14.86 73.68
N GLY A 33 9.10 15.46 72.50
CA GLY A 33 9.07 14.76 71.20
C GLY A 33 7.67 14.43 70.66
N TYR A 34 6.62 14.92 71.31
CA TYR A 34 5.22 14.72 70.94
C TYR A 34 4.71 15.89 70.10
N SER A 35 4.66 15.69 68.78
CA SER A 35 4.25 16.72 67.83
C SER A 35 2.81 17.20 68.06
N HIS A 36 2.58 18.50 67.90
CA HIS A 36 1.24 19.08 67.73
C HIS A 36 0.88 19.31 66.25
N PHE A 37 1.72 18.80 65.33
CA PHE A 37 1.52 18.81 63.87
C PHE A 37 1.17 20.18 63.29
N GLY A 38 1.72 21.28 63.83
CA GLY A 38 1.40 22.63 63.36
C GLY A 38 0.07 23.22 63.87
N TYR A 39 -0.79 22.46 64.58
CA TYR A 39 -2.10 22.96 65.02
C TYR A 39 -2.05 24.17 65.97
N ARG A 40 -0.94 24.39 66.70
CA ARG A 40 -0.70 25.64 67.44
C ARG A 40 -0.88 26.91 66.59
N THR A 41 -0.60 26.83 65.29
CA THR A 41 -0.81 27.91 64.31
C THR A 41 -2.13 27.71 63.57
N GLU A 42 -2.36 26.51 63.04
CA GLU A 42 -3.51 26.20 62.17
C GLU A 42 -4.86 26.14 62.89
N GLY A 43 -4.86 26.00 64.21
CA GLY A 43 -6.07 25.96 65.04
C GLY A 43 -6.84 27.27 65.06
N SER A 44 -6.23 28.38 64.64
CA SER A 44 -6.93 29.65 64.39
C SER A 44 -7.99 29.57 63.27
N GLN A 45 -7.89 28.57 62.38
CA GLN A 45 -8.83 28.33 61.29
C GLN A 45 -9.93 27.33 61.67
N MET A 46 -11.07 27.41 60.99
CA MET A 46 -12.22 26.51 61.17
C MET A 46 -12.14 25.31 60.22
N TRP A 47 -11.65 24.17 60.70
CA TRP A 47 -11.59 22.92 59.96
C TRP A 47 -12.94 22.20 60.08
N TRP A 48 -13.48 21.67 58.97
CA TRP A 48 -14.82 21.06 58.92
C TRP A 48 -15.96 21.96 59.46
N ARG A 49 -15.77 23.29 59.40
CA ARG A 49 -16.67 24.30 60.01
C ARG A 49 -16.84 24.14 61.53
N MET A 50 -15.90 23.50 62.22
CA MET A 50 -15.83 23.50 63.68
C MET A 50 -15.31 24.85 64.19
N TYR A 51 -15.69 25.25 65.40
CA TYR A 51 -15.18 26.48 66.01
C TYR A 51 -13.67 26.38 66.21
N SER A 52 -12.95 27.43 65.77
CA SER A 52 -11.51 27.55 65.88
C SER A 52 -11.04 27.79 67.32
N GLY A 53 -9.73 27.60 67.53
CA GLY A 53 -9.06 27.64 68.83
C GLY A 53 -8.92 26.27 69.48
N HIS A 54 -8.74 26.28 70.80
CA HIS A 54 -8.67 25.09 71.64
C HIS A 54 -10.02 24.36 71.66
N ASN A 55 -10.11 23.28 70.89
CA ASN A 55 -11.34 22.52 70.67
C ASN A 55 -11.01 21.14 70.06
N CYS A 56 -11.51 20.06 70.68
CA CYS A 56 -11.29 18.69 70.22
C CYS A 56 -11.78 18.44 68.80
N THR A 57 -12.95 18.99 68.42
CA THR A 57 -13.56 18.74 67.11
C THR A 57 -12.80 19.45 65.99
N ASN A 58 -12.26 20.65 66.24
CA ASN A 58 -11.45 21.39 65.28
C ASN A 58 -10.04 20.79 65.13
N TYR A 59 -9.44 20.32 66.24
CA TYR A 59 -8.17 19.59 66.21
C TYR A 59 -8.25 18.32 65.38
N VAL A 60 -9.26 17.48 65.65
CA VAL A 60 -9.42 16.22 64.91
C VAL A 60 -9.78 16.49 63.45
N ALA A 61 -10.63 17.47 63.15
CA ALA A 61 -10.90 17.87 61.77
C ALA A 61 -9.64 18.31 61.02
N TYR A 62 -8.77 19.11 61.65
CA TYR A 62 -7.47 19.47 61.09
C TYR A 62 -6.61 18.23 60.80
N ARG A 63 -6.48 17.31 61.77
CA ARG A 63 -5.69 16.08 61.61
C ARG A 63 -6.24 15.15 60.54
N MET A 64 -7.55 15.06 60.40
CA MET A 64 -8.21 14.33 59.29
C MET A 64 -7.85 14.95 57.93
N VAL A 65 -7.84 16.28 57.81
CA VAL A 65 -7.44 16.96 56.58
C VAL A 65 -5.94 16.79 56.28
N GLN A 66 -5.08 16.85 57.29
CA GLN A 66 -3.66 16.51 57.14
C GLN A 66 -3.45 15.05 56.70
N ASN A 67 -4.35 14.14 57.09
CA ASN A 67 -4.37 12.74 56.65
C ASN A 67 -5.18 12.53 55.35
N GLY A 68 -5.23 13.54 54.47
CA GLY A 68 -5.76 13.43 53.10
C GLY A 68 -7.28 13.64 52.94
N MET A 69 -8.02 13.95 54.00
CA MET A 69 -9.45 14.26 53.84
C MET A 69 -9.73 15.66 53.30
N SER A 70 -10.88 15.83 52.64
CA SER A 70 -11.41 17.15 52.28
C SER A 70 -11.59 18.05 53.50
N SER A 71 -11.40 19.36 53.34
CA SER A 71 -11.72 20.40 54.33
C SER A 71 -13.23 20.59 54.56
N GLU A 72 -14.07 19.91 53.77
CA GLU A 72 -15.50 19.78 54.02
C GLU A 72 -15.82 18.64 54.98
N ARG A 73 -16.69 18.93 55.96
CA ARG A 73 -17.16 17.93 56.93
C ARG A 73 -17.97 16.83 56.23
N PRO A 74 -17.72 15.53 56.51
CA PRO A 74 -18.41 14.45 55.81
C PRO A 74 -19.90 14.27 56.17
N TRP A 75 -20.44 14.96 57.18
CA TRP A 75 -21.86 14.93 57.57
C TRP A 75 -22.47 16.33 57.79
N SER A 76 -23.80 16.43 57.72
CA SER A 76 -24.59 17.65 58.03
C SER A 76 -25.15 17.63 59.46
N GLY A 77 -25.64 18.76 59.98
CA GLY A 77 -26.22 18.84 61.33
C GLY A 77 -25.20 19.07 62.46
N ASN A 78 -25.41 18.45 63.63
CA ASN A 78 -24.66 18.73 64.85
C ASN A 78 -23.15 18.41 64.72
N GLY A 79 -22.32 19.36 65.16
CA GLY A 79 -20.85 19.27 65.16
C GLY A 79 -20.24 18.84 66.50
N ASN A 80 -21.00 18.78 67.59
CA ASN A 80 -20.53 18.30 68.90
C ASN A 80 -19.91 16.90 68.80
N ALA A 81 -18.83 16.69 69.54
CA ALA A 81 -18.08 15.44 69.55
C ALA A 81 -18.96 14.21 69.81
N GLU A 82 -19.93 14.31 70.73
CA GLU A 82 -20.92 13.25 71.04
C GLU A 82 -21.63 12.68 69.81
N ASN A 83 -21.79 13.47 68.74
CA ASN A 83 -22.55 13.09 67.56
C ASN A 83 -21.69 12.42 66.48
N TRP A 84 -20.35 12.52 66.54
CA TRP A 84 -19.48 12.12 65.43
C TRP A 84 -19.62 10.63 65.07
N GLY A 85 -19.49 9.73 66.05
CA GLY A 85 -19.65 8.28 65.81
C GLY A 85 -21.10 7.82 65.60
N LEU A 86 -22.09 8.69 65.84
CA LEU A 86 -23.49 8.43 65.48
C LEU A 86 -23.78 8.85 64.03
N ALA A 87 -23.28 10.02 63.62
CA ALA A 87 -23.38 10.52 62.25
C ALA A 87 -22.57 9.66 61.26
N MET A 88 -21.51 9.00 61.74
CA MET A 88 -20.64 8.11 60.96
C MET A 88 -20.76 6.64 61.40
N ALA A 89 -21.95 6.19 61.81
CA ALA A 89 -22.16 4.84 62.35
C ALA A 89 -21.66 3.72 61.42
N ASP A 90 -21.83 3.86 60.10
CA ASP A 90 -21.42 2.87 59.08
C ASP A 90 -19.89 2.61 59.03
N ILE A 91 -19.08 3.53 59.57
CA ILE A 91 -17.62 3.42 59.65
C ILE A 91 -17.12 3.51 61.11
N THR A 92 -18.00 3.37 62.10
CA THR A 92 -17.63 3.44 63.52
C THR A 92 -17.73 2.07 64.18
N ASP A 93 -16.60 1.51 64.63
CA ASP A 93 -16.60 0.26 65.39
C ASP A 93 -15.78 0.33 66.70
N ARG A 94 -15.26 -0.81 67.19
CA ARG A 94 -14.56 -0.95 68.47
C ARG A 94 -13.07 -1.27 68.33
N THR A 95 -12.57 -1.28 67.11
CA THR A 95 -11.20 -1.65 66.75
C THR A 95 -10.33 -0.39 66.70
N PRO A 96 -9.32 -0.23 67.56
CA PRO A 96 -8.39 0.88 67.42
C PRO A 96 -7.53 0.68 66.16
N MET A 97 -7.38 1.74 65.36
CA MET A 97 -6.47 1.82 64.21
C MET A 97 -5.72 3.15 64.26
N VAL A 98 -4.47 3.19 63.79
CA VAL A 98 -3.70 4.45 63.70
C VAL A 98 -4.35 5.32 62.62
N GLY A 99 -4.63 6.57 62.93
CA GLY A 99 -5.40 7.48 62.07
C GLY A 99 -6.91 7.44 62.29
N ALA A 100 -7.45 6.49 63.07
CA ALA A 100 -8.85 6.54 63.47
C ALA A 100 -9.15 7.72 64.40
N VAL A 101 -10.39 8.17 64.41
CA VAL A 101 -10.88 9.10 65.44
C VAL A 101 -11.38 8.30 66.62
N ALA A 102 -10.67 8.37 67.75
CA ALA A 102 -11.16 7.91 69.04
C ALA A 102 -12.33 8.82 69.46
N TRP A 103 -13.52 8.24 69.64
CA TRP A 103 -14.76 8.98 69.91
C TRP A 103 -15.39 8.57 71.23
N TRP A 104 -15.89 9.54 71.99
CA TRP A 104 -16.63 9.35 73.23
C TRP A 104 -18.00 10.02 73.18
N LYS A 105 -19.02 9.30 73.67
CA LYS A 105 -20.35 9.84 73.94
C LYS A 105 -20.29 10.90 75.05
N ALA A 106 -21.32 11.73 75.15
CA ALA A 106 -21.46 12.68 76.25
C ALA A 106 -21.53 11.97 77.63
N ASN A 107 -20.94 12.59 78.64
CA ASN A 107 -21.01 12.19 80.06
C ASN A 107 -20.47 10.77 80.37
N VAL A 108 -19.52 10.27 79.59
CA VAL A 108 -18.77 9.03 79.91
C VAL A 108 -17.38 9.36 80.44
N PRO A 109 -16.69 8.47 81.18
CA PRO A 109 -15.34 8.74 81.66
C PRO A 109 -14.38 9.07 80.50
N GLY A 110 -13.64 10.17 80.64
CA GLY A 110 -12.78 10.71 79.58
C GLY A 110 -13.47 11.68 78.61
N ALA A 111 -14.73 12.07 78.84
CA ALA A 111 -15.45 13.03 78.00
C ALA A 111 -16.40 13.95 78.79
N GLY A 112 -16.62 15.15 78.26
CA GLY A 112 -17.55 16.14 78.84
C GLY A 112 -19.01 15.94 78.42
N SER A 113 -19.85 16.93 78.74
CA SER A 113 -21.29 16.93 78.43
C SER A 113 -21.63 17.01 76.94
N ASN A 114 -20.66 17.40 76.09
CA ASN A 114 -20.79 17.44 74.62
C ASN A 114 -20.03 16.28 73.93
N GLY A 115 -19.62 15.26 74.69
CA GLY A 115 -18.73 14.18 74.24
C GLY A 115 -17.27 14.61 74.11
N HIS A 116 -16.45 13.77 73.47
CA HIS A 116 -15.05 14.08 73.14
C HIS A 116 -14.58 13.33 71.90
N VAL A 117 -13.56 13.86 71.21
CA VAL A 117 -12.87 13.19 70.09
C VAL A 117 -11.37 13.44 70.16
N ALA A 118 -10.58 12.43 69.77
CA ALA A 118 -9.14 12.50 69.69
C ALA A 118 -8.62 11.74 68.47
N TYR A 119 -7.40 12.04 68.03
CA TYR A 119 -6.75 11.33 66.92
C TYR A 119 -5.90 10.18 67.48
N VAL A 120 -6.04 8.96 66.95
CA VAL A 120 -5.22 7.81 67.36
C VAL A 120 -3.87 7.83 66.67
N GLU A 121 -2.83 8.15 67.42
CA GLU A 121 -1.44 8.25 66.94
C GLU A 121 -0.73 6.90 66.94
N LYS A 122 -1.09 6.02 67.87
CA LYS A 122 -0.51 4.69 67.98
C LYS A 122 -1.52 3.71 68.56
N VAL A 123 -1.56 2.52 68.00
CA VAL A 123 -2.18 1.34 68.63
C VAL A 123 -1.03 0.51 69.19
N VAL A 124 -0.92 0.44 70.52
CA VAL A 124 0.12 -0.36 71.18
C VAL A 124 -0.35 -1.81 71.34
N SER A 125 -1.65 -2.00 71.59
CA SER A 125 -2.32 -3.30 71.57
C SER A 125 -3.82 -3.14 71.33
N ARG A 126 -4.58 -4.26 71.28
CA ARG A 126 -6.06 -4.23 71.25
C ARG A 126 -6.71 -3.57 72.48
N THR A 127 -5.91 -3.27 73.51
CA THR A 127 -6.33 -2.74 74.81
C THR A 127 -5.55 -1.48 75.22
N GLU A 128 -4.64 -0.98 74.38
CA GLU A 128 -3.81 0.20 74.67
C GLU A 128 -3.60 1.05 73.41
N ILE A 129 -3.93 2.33 73.51
CA ILE A 129 -3.70 3.35 72.46
C ILE A 129 -2.92 4.54 73.02
N ILE A 130 -2.23 5.24 72.12
CA ILE A 130 -1.76 6.61 72.34
C ILE A 130 -2.54 7.52 71.39
N ILE A 131 -3.10 8.58 71.96
CA ILE A 131 -3.84 9.61 71.23
C ILE A 131 -3.17 10.97 71.36
N SER A 132 -3.48 11.85 70.41
CA SER A 132 -3.30 13.30 70.51
C SER A 132 -4.67 13.98 70.53
N GLU A 133 -4.84 15.02 71.34
CA GLU A 133 -6.10 15.74 71.50
C GLU A 133 -5.88 17.21 71.87
N ASP A 134 -6.87 18.05 71.60
CA ASP A 134 -7.04 19.37 72.21
C ASP A 134 -8.42 19.37 72.90
N SER A 135 -8.71 20.33 73.77
CA SER A 135 -9.95 20.37 74.56
C SER A 135 -10.57 21.76 74.56
N TRP A 136 -11.90 21.84 74.65
CA TRP A 136 -12.59 23.13 74.66
C TRP A 136 -12.11 24.03 75.81
N SER A 137 -11.51 25.18 75.48
CA SER A 137 -10.87 26.09 76.46
C SER A 137 -9.80 25.42 77.35
N GLY A 138 -9.25 24.29 76.92
CA GLY A 138 -8.16 23.56 77.57
C GLY A 138 -6.83 23.81 76.88
N ASP A 139 -5.98 22.78 76.82
CA ASP A 139 -4.70 22.81 76.11
C ASP A 139 -4.52 21.52 75.29
N PHE A 140 -3.45 21.47 74.49
CA PHE A 140 -3.08 20.31 73.69
C PHE A 140 -2.44 19.21 74.54
N HIS A 141 -2.78 17.94 74.30
CA HIS A 141 -2.29 16.81 75.07
C HIS A 141 -1.93 15.61 74.17
N TRP A 142 -0.97 14.80 74.64
CA TRP A 142 -0.86 13.39 74.25
C TRP A 142 -1.17 12.51 75.45
N ARG A 143 -1.90 11.41 75.22
CA ARG A 143 -2.41 10.56 76.30
C ARG A 143 -2.36 9.08 75.91
N ARG A 144 -1.84 8.26 76.83
CA ARG A 144 -1.93 6.80 76.79
C ARG A 144 -3.23 6.36 77.49
N ILE A 145 -4.03 5.54 76.82
CA ILE A 145 -5.32 5.06 77.32
C ILE A 145 -5.33 3.53 77.29
N GLU A 146 -5.73 2.93 78.40
CA GLU A 146 -5.86 1.49 78.59
C GLU A 146 -7.33 1.09 78.75
N LYS A 147 -7.73 -0.07 78.20
CA LYS A 147 -9.14 -0.43 77.99
C LYS A 147 -9.89 -0.80 79.26
N ASP A 148 -9.21 -1.47 80.17
CA ASP A 148 -9.65 -1.74 81.54
C ASP A 148 -9.75 -0.46 82.39
N GLY A 149 -9.14 0.63 81.94
CA GLY A 149 -9.21 1.95 82.57
C GLY A 149 -10.55 2.70 82.45
N GLY A 150 -11.61 2.10 81.91
CA GLY A 150 -12.96 2.69 81.90
C GLY A 150 -13.16 4.00 81.11
N SER A 151 -12.07 4.65 80.68
CA SER A 151 -12.02 5.86 79.83
C SER A 151 -11.73 5.52 78.36
N TRP A 152 -11.85 4.25 77.99
CA TRP A 152 -11.71 3.77 76.62
C TRP A 152 -12.76 4.40 75.69
N PRO A 153 -12.42 4.68 74.41
CA PRO A 153 -13.36 5.24 73.44
C PRO A 153 -14.69 4.46 73.33
N SER A 154 -15.78 5.23 73.20
CA SER A 154 -17.11 4.73 72.86
C SER A 154 -17.16 4.10 71.46
N GLY A 155 -16.25 4.50 70.57
CA GLY A 155 -15.96 3.86 69.29
C GLY A 155 -14.74 4.47 68.62
N PHE A 156 -14.34 3.88 67.50
CA PHE A 156 -13.31 4.41 66.60
C PHE A 156 -13.95 4.66 65.24
N ILE A 157 -13.82 5.88 64.72
CA ILE A 157 -14.38 6.28 63.42
C ILE A 157 -13.28 6.14 62.37
N HIS A 158 -13.50 5.27 61.40
CA HIS A 158 -12.53 4.85 60.40
C HIS A 158 -12.63 5.68 59.12
N PHE A 159 -12.03 6.87 59.14
CA PHE A 159 -12.17 7.89 58.11
C PHE A 159 -11.08 7.90 57.02
N ALA A 160 -9.86 7.44 57.33
CA ALA A 160 -8.68 7.60 56.45
C ALA A 160 -7.52 6.67 56.89
N ASP A 161 -7.87 5.56 57.50
CA ASP A 161 -6.99 4.62 58.20
C ASP A 161 -7.15 3.17 57.68
N ARG A 162 -8.17 2.93 56.87
CA ARG A 162 -8.36 1.69 56.08
C ARG A 162 -7.95 1.96 54.64
N ALA A 163 -7.18 1.05 54.03
CA ALA A 163 -6.87 1.11 52.61
C ALA A 163 -8.00 0.48 51.77
N VAL A 164 -8.02 0.80 50.48
CA VAL A 164 -8.68 -0.04 49.48
C VAL A 164 -7.74 -1.22 49.20
N GLU A 165 -8.12 -2.41 49.64
CA GLU A 165 -7.29 -3.61 49.55
C GLU A 165 -7.52 -4.33 48.21
N LEU A 166 -6.44 -4.86 47.63
CA LEU A 166 -6.48 -5.64 46.39
C LEU A 166 -6.83 -7.10 46.71
N GLU A 167 -7.88 -7.63 46.08
CA GLU A 167 -8.24 -9.05 46.16
C GLU A 167 -7.62 -9.82 44.97
N ASP A 168 -7.86 -9.36 43.74
CA ASP A 168 -7.29 -9.94 42.51
C ASP A 168 -6.61 -8.88 41.62
N PRO A 169 -5.41 -9.13 41.08
CA PRO A 169 -4.62 -8.13 40.35
C PRO A 169 -5.21 -7.76 38.98
N PRO A 170 -4.97 -6.53 38.48
CA PRO A 170 -5.31 -6.17 37.11
C PRO A 170 -4.56 -7.04 36.09
N VAL A 171 -5.24 -7.43 35.02
CA VAL A 171 -4.68 -8.20 33.90
C VAL A 171 -4.86 -7.47 32.58
N ILE A 172 -3.96 -7.71 31.64
CA ILE A 172 -4.01 -7.17 30.27
C ILE A 172 -4.52 -8.27 29.33
N THR A 173 -5.56 -7.97 28.56
CA THR A 173 -6.11 -8.82 27.50
C THR A 173 -5.92 -8.18 26.12
N GLY A 174 -6.02 -8.98 25.06
CA GLY A 174 -5.78 -8.58 23.68
C GLY A 174 -4.49 -9.15 23.08
N ASN A 175 -4.29 -8.96 21.78
CA ASN A 175 -3.07 -9.39 21.08
C ASN A 175 -1.94 -8.38 21.30
N VAL A 176 -0.78 -8.82 21.79
CA VAL A 176 0.32 -7.94 22.18
C VAL A 176 1.20 -7.61 20.96
N ALA A 177 0.67 -6.79 20.05
CA ALA A 177 1.33 -6.35 18.83
C ALA A 177 1.11 -4.84 18.56
N VAL A 178 1.91 -4.26 17.67
CA VAL A 178 1.72 -2.88 17.22
C VAL A 178 0.37 -2.75 16.49
N GLY A 179 -0.41 -1.71 16.83
CA GLY A 179 -1.71 -1.43 16.20
C GLY A 179 -2.90 -2.21 16.79
N GLU A 180 -2.65 -3.23 17.62
CA GLU A 180 -3.70 -4.03 18.26
C GLU A 180 -4.13 -3.39 19.59
N ALA A 181 -5.44 -3.33 19.84
CA ALA A 181 -5.95 -2.76 21.09
C ALA A 181 -5.79 -3.75 22.25
N LEU A 182 -5.06 -3.32 23.28
CA LEU A 182 -4.99 -3.98 24.58
C LEU A 182 -6.02 -3.37 25.53
N THR A 183 -6.59 -4.21 26.40
CA THR A 183 -7.55 -3.79 27.42
C THR A 183 -7.09 -4.23 28.80
N ALA A 184 -7.05 -3.31 29.76
CA ALA A 184 -6.83 -3.62 31.16
C ALA A 184 -8.14 -4.04 31.85
N THR A 185 -8.07 -4.97 32.79
CA THR A 185 -9.04 -5.04 33.90
C THR A 185 -8.60 -4.08 35.01
N THR A 186 -9.51 -3.72 35.90
CA THR A 186 -9.22 -2.93 37.09
C THR A 186 -8.49 -3.75 38.16
N GLY A 187 -8.61 -5.08 38.12
CA GLY A 187 -8.49 -5.91 39.32
C GLY A 187 -9.76 -5.84 40.16
N ASP A 188 -9.85 -6.69 41.17
CA ASP A 188 -10.93 -6.71 42.16
C ASP A 188 -10.42 -6.13 43.49
N TRP A 189 -11.23 -5.25 44.08
CA TRP A 189 -10.83 -4.36 45.16
C TRP A 189 -11.89 -4.27 46.24
N SER A 190 -11.47 -4.30 47.50
CA SER A 190 -12.34 -4.30 48.65
C SER A 190 -11.98 -3.16 49.61
N PRO A 191 -12.89 -2.21 49.86
CA PRO A 191 -14.17 -1.99 49.17
C PRO A 191 -13.98 -1.27 47.81
N ALA A 192 -14.78 -1.65 46.80
CA ALA A 192 -14.68 -1.10 45.43
C ALA A 192 -14.74 0.45 45.36
N GLY A 193 -14.06 1.02 44.35
CA GLY A 193 -13.87 2.46 44.19
C GLY A 193 -13.87 2.95 42.74
N SER A 194 -13.29 4.13 42.51
CA SER A 194 -12.90 4.64 41.19
C SER A 194 -11.46 4.23 40.86
N TYR A 195 -11.11 4.15 39.57
CA TYR A 195 -9.83 3.60 39.12
C TYR A 195 -9.15 4.51 38.09
N ASP A 196 -7.90 4.87 38.38
CA ASP A 196 -7.00 5.53 37.43
C ASP A 196 -6.02 4.49 36.85
N PHE A 197 -5.68 4.62 35.56
CA PHE A 197 -4.73 3.71 34.88
C PHE A 197 -3.44 4.45 34.51
N GLN A 198 -2.34 3.71 34.43
CA GLN A 198 -1.10 4.16 33.77
C GLN A 198 -0.43 2.96 33.09
N TRP A 199 -0.21 3.03 31.79
CA TRP A 199 0.52 1.98 31.06
C TRP A 199 2.03 2.20 31.12
N TYR A 200 2.78 1.11 31.17
CA TYR A 200 4.24 1.10 31.28
C TYR A 200 4.85 0.25 30.17
N ALA A 201 5.95 0.73 29.57
CA ALA A 201 6.79 -0.03 28.66
C ALA A 201 8.17 -0.26 29.29
N ALA A 202 8.58 -1.53 29.40
CA ALA A 202 9.82 -1.93 30.08
C ALA A 202 9.98 -1.41 31.53
N GLY A 203 8.86 -1.05 32.19
CA GLY A 203 8.83 -0.47 33.54
C GLY A 203 8.90 1.06 33.61
N GLN A 204 8.95 1.76 32.47
CA GLN A 204 8.84 3.22 32.40
C GLN A 204 7.41 3.63 32.01
N PRO A 205 6.82 4.69 32.61
CA PRO A 205 5.47 5.13 32.28
C PRO A 205 5.41 5.67 30.84
N ILE A 206 4.36 5.29 30.12
CA ILE A 206 4.08 5.78 28.77
C ILE A 206 3.25 7.07 28.91
N ALA A 207 3.82 8.20 28.50
CA ALA A 207 3.17 9.51 28.64
C ALA A 207 1.79 9.54 27.95
N GLY A 208 0.76 10.00 28.67
CA GLY A 208 -0.61 10.10 28.19
C GLY A 208 -1.38 8.77 28.08
N ALA A 209 -0.74 7.63 28.35
CA ALA A 209 -1.41 6.33 28.34
C ALA A 209 -2.08 6.05 29.70
N THR A 210 -3.14 6.81 30.00
CA THR A 210 -3.91 6.74 31.26
C THR A 210 -5.31 6.15 31.10
N GLU A 211 -5.64 5.66 29.90
CA GLU A 211 -6.91 5.04 29.58
C GLU A 211 -6.93 3.54 29.92
N ARG A 212 -8.13 2.98 30.07
CA ARG A 212 -8.32 1.53 30.27
C ARG A 212 -7.84 0.69 29.07
N THR A 213 -7.80 1.28 27.88
CA THR A 213 -7.28 0.65 26.67
C THR A 213 -6.00 1.32 26.19
N PHE A 214 -5.14 0.56 25.52
CA PHE A 214 -3.90 1.07 24.94
C PHE A 214 -3.57 0.34 23.64
N VAL A 215 -3.21 1.10 22.61
CA VAL A 215 -2.75 0.57 21.32
C VAL A 215 -1.23 0.75 21.24
N PRO A 216 -0.41 -0.31 21.28
CA PRO A 216 1.04 -0.19 21.20
C PRO A 216 1.47 0.41 19.86
N SER A 217 2.39 1.38 19.92
CA SER A 217 3.00 1.98 18.73
C SER A 217 4.34 1.28 18.39
N PRO A 218 4.97 1.60 17.24
CA PRO A 218 6.28 1.06 16.88
C PRO A 218 7.36 1.29 17.95
N ALA A 219 7.22 2.36 18.76
CA ALA A 219 8.12 2.66 19.87
C ALA A 219 8.13 1.57 20.97
N GLN A 220 7.01 0.86 21.19
CA GLN A 220 6.93 -0.23 22.18
C GLN A 220 7.36 -1.59 21.62
N ARG A 221 7.68 -1.71 20.32
CA ARG A 221 8.08 -2.96 19.66
C ARG A 221 9.24 -3.65 20.40
N LYS A 222 9.13 -4.96 20.64
CA LYS A 222 10.05 -5.79 21.44
C LYS A 222 10.10 -5.50 22.96
N MET A 223 9.40 -4.47 23.46
CA MET A 223 9.27 -4.22 24.91
C MET A 223 8.19 -5.11 25.52
N ARG A 224 8.22 -5.32 26.83
CA ARG A 224 7.09 -5.89 27.60
C ARG A 224 6.28 -4.76 28.21
N LEU A 225 4.96 -4.92 28.24
CA LEU A 225 4.04 -3.92 28.80
C LEU A 225 3.52 -4.38 30.17
N SER A 226 3.10 -3.44 30.99
CA SER A 226 2.30 -3.65 32.21
C SER A 226 1.40 -2.42 32.44
N VAL A 227 0.33 -2.57 33.21
CA VAL A 227 -0.56 -1.46 33.57
C VAL A 227 -0.62 -1.34 35.08
N GLY A 228 -0.41 -0.13 35.59
CA GLY A 228 -0.70 0.24 36.97
C GLY A 228 -2.15 0.67 37.08
N VAL A 229 -2.82 0.27 38.16
CA VAL A 229 -4.17 0.70 38.53
C VAL A 229 -4.13 1.25 39.95
N ALA A 230 -4.61 2.48 40.13
CA ALA A 230 -4.80 3.10 41.42
C ALA A 230 -6.29 3.13 41.76
N ALA A 231 -6.69 2.45 42.84
CA ALA A 231 -8.05 2.39 43.33
C ALA A 231 -8.28 3.42 44.44
N GLN A 232 -9.31 4.26 44.29
CA GLN A 232 -9.64 5.33 45.21
C GLN A 232 -11.08 5.21 45.71
N ARG A 233 -11.29 5.44 47.00
CA ARG A 233 -12.62 5.54 47.61
C ARG A 233 -12.62 6.61 48.68
N ARG A 234 -13.64 7.48 48.68
CA ARG A 234 -13.79 8.51 49.72
C ARG A 234 -13.83 7.85 51.11
N GLY A 235 -12.93 8.27 51.98
CA GLY A 235 -12.82 7.75 53.34
C GLY A 235 -11.86 6.55 53.50
N TYR A 236 -11.06 6.25 52.48
CA TYR A 236 -10.08 5.16 52.48
C TYR A 236 -8.75 5.68 51.92
N LEU A 237 -7.63 5.11 52.38
CA LEU A 237 -6.33 5.28 51.73
C LEU A 237 -6.35 4.60 50.35
N PRO A 238 -5.71 5.18 49.32
CA PRO A 238 -5.70 4.60 47.98
C PRO A 238 -4.94 3.26 47.96
N GLY A 239 -5.39 2.35 47.11
CA GLY A 239 -4.70 1.11 46.79
C GLY A 239 -4.01 1.21 45.43
N GLU A 240 -2.83 0.60 45.27
CA GLU A 240 -2.11 0.55 43.98
C GLU A 240 -1.70 -0.89 43.64
N ALA A 241 -1.91 -1.27 42.38
CA ALA A 241 -1.54 -2.58 41.85
C ALA A 241 -0.93 -2.43 40.45
N THR A 242 -0.01 -3.33 40.08
CA THR A 242 0.54 -3.39 38.71
C THR A 242 0.34 -4.79 38.15
N SER A 243 -0.13 -4.87 36.91
CA SER A 243 -0.35 -6.15 36.22
C SER A 243 0.94 -6.95 36.04
N PRO A 244 0.84 -8.28 35.90
CA PRO A 244 1.92 -9.07 35.32
C PRO A 244 2.37 -8.47 33.97
N ARG A 245 3.66 -8.62 33.66
CA ARG A 245 4.24 -8.13 32.40
C ARG A 245 3.81 -9.02 31.23
N THR A 246 3.34 -8.41 30.14
CA THR A 246 2.97 -9.10 28.91
C THR A 246 4.16 -9.77 28.22
N ALA A 247 3.89 -10.56 27.18
CA ALA A 247 4.90 -10.95 26.20
C ALA A 247 5.53 -9.71 25.53
N LYS A 248 6.63 -9.90 24.77
CA LYS A 248 7.21 -8.80 24.01
C LYS A 248 6.27 -8.37 22.89
N VAL A 249 6.02 -7.06 22.73
CA VAL A 249 5.21 -6.49 21.66
C VAL A 249 5.73 -6.95 20.29
N ALA A 250 4.90 -7.71 19.58
CA ALA A 250 5.17 -8.23 18.26
C ALA A 250 4.95 -7.15 17.18
N LEU A 251 5.34 -7.46 15.94
CA LEU A 251 4.97 -6.67 14.77
C LEU A 251 3.46 -6.77 14.54
N GLY A 252 2.83 -5.65 14.21
CA GLY A 252 1.46 -5.62 13.68
C GLY A 252 1.35 -6.28 12.31
N THR A 253 0.13 -6.41 11.80
CA THR A 253 -0.16 -6.97 10.47
C THR A 253 -1.03 -6.01 9.66
N LEU A 254 -0.67 -5.80 8.39
CA LEU A 254 -1.47 -5.03 7.45
C LEU A 254 -2.59 -5.92 6.89
N ALA A 255 -3.84 -5.65 7.24
CA ALA A 255 -4.99 -6.35 6.68
C ALA A 255 -5.21 -5.92 5.23
N ILE A 256 -5.43 -6.87 4.32
CA ILE A 256 -5.62 -6.60 2.88
C ILE A 256 -7.09 -6.25 2.63
N SER A 257 -7.35 -5.10 2.02
CA SER A 257 -8.69 -4.63 1.64
C SER A 257 -8.95 -4.66 0.13
N ASP A 258 -7.92 -4.58 -0.70
CA ASP A 258 -8.00 -4.64 -2.16
C ASP A 258 -6.76 -5.34 -2.77
N ARG A 259 -6.89 -5.90 -3.98
CA ARG A 259 -5.84 -6.66 -4.68
C ARG A 259 -5.39 -5.95 -5.97
N PRO A 260 -4.10 -6.04 -6.33
CA PRO A 260 -3.60 -5.44 -7.56
C PRO A 260 -4.17 -6.14 -8.81
N VAL A 261 -4.55 -5.33 -9.80
CA VAL A 261 -5.11 -5.77 -11.09
C VAL A 261 -4.22 -5.27 -12.23
N LEU A 262 -3.98 -6.14 -13.22
CA LEU A 262 -3.27 -5.79 -14.45
C LEU A 262 -4.24 -5.28 -15.53
N SER A 263 -3.77 -4.34 -16.33
CA SER A 263 -4.49 -3.77 -17.48
C SER A 263 -3.53 -3.55 -18.65
N GLY A 264 -4.06 -3.45 -19.87
CA GLY A 264 -3.26 -3.37 -21.11
C GLY A 264 -3.27 -4.69 -21.92
N LEU A 265 -2.56 -4.70 -23.04
CA LEU A 265 -2.45 -5.87 -23.93
C LEU A 265 -1.14 -6.61 -23.70
N ALA A 266 -1.20 -7.93 -23.52
CA ALA A 266 0.00 -8.77 -23.43
C ALA A 266 0.60 -9.03 -24.82
N ARG A 267 1.36 -8.06 -25.36
CA ARG A 267 2.04 -8.15 -26.65
C ARG A 267 3.34 -7.33 -26.63
N VAL A 268 4.35 -7.73 -27.41
CA VAL A 268 5.58 -6.94 -27.59
C VAL A 268 5.26 -5.50 -28.02
N ASP A 269 5.97 -4.56 -27.42
CA ASP A 269 5.83 -3.10 -27.52
C ASP A 269 4.50 -2.49 -27.06
N GLU A 270 3.59 -3.29 -26.49
CA GLU A 270 2.50 -2.79 -25.66
C GLU A 270 2.96 -2.59 -24.21
N THR A 271 2.21 -1.78 -23.46
CA THR A 271 2.41 -1.57 -22.02
C THR A 271 1.36 -2.30 -21.21
N LEU A 272 1.80 -3.02 -20.16
CA LEU A 272 0.93 -3.44 -19.05
C LEU A 272 1.04 -2.44 -17.90
N SER A 273 -0.08 -2.16 -17.25
CA SER A 273 -0.15 -1.27 -16.07
C SER A 273 -0.79 -2.02 -14.90
N VAL A 274 -0.19 -1.91 -13.71
CA VAL A 274 -0.75 -2.41 -12.46
C VAL A 274 -1.37 -1.28 -11.65
N ALA A 275 -2.58 -1.51 -11.15
CA ALA A 275 -3.30 -0.59 -10.27
C ALA A 275 -3.95 -1.36 -9.11
N GLY A 276 -4.37 -0.64 -8.06
CA GLY A 276 -4.99 -1.22 -6.87
C GLY A 276 -3.99 -1.78 -5.86
N GLY A 277 -4.51 -2.54 -4.90
CA GLY A 277 -3.79 -2.92 -3.69
C GLY A 277 -4.16 -1.99 -2.55
N GLY A 278 -4.84 -2.55 -1.54
CA GLY A 278 -5.36 -1.82 -0.39
C GLY A 278 -4.96 -2.50 0.91
N TRP A 279 -4.56 -1.71 1.89
CA TRP A 279 -4.17 -2.19 3.22
C TRP A 279 -4.79 -1.33 4.32
N SER A 280 -5.08 -1.96 5.46
CA SER A 280 -5.48 -1.30 6.71
C SER A 280 -4.61 -1.80 7.87
N PRO A 281 -3.96 -0.92 8.65
CA PRO A 281 -3.81 0.53 8.39
C PRO A 281 -3.08 0.81 7.06
N GLU A 282 -3.20 2.04 6.57
CA GLU A 282 -2.50 2.50 5.36
C GLU A 282 -0.98 2.34 5.51
N PRO A 283 -0.23 1.86 4.50
CA PRO A 283 1.21 1.67 4.61
C PRO A 283 1.97 3.00 4.49
N ASP A 284 3.19 3.06 5.03
CA ASP A 284 4.04 4.25 4.92
C ASP A 284 4.71 4.34 3.53
N SER A 285 4.84 3.20 2.84
CA SER A 285 5.34 3.11 1.46
C SER A 285 4.92 1.81 0.77
N THR A 286 4.93 1.84 -0.56
CA THR A 286 4.78 0.65 -1.42
C THR A 286 5.91 0.57 -2.44
N ARG A 287 6.28 -0.64 -2.85
CA ARG A 287 7.24 -0.92 -3.94
C ARG A 287 6.66 -1.96 -4.89
N ILE A 288 6.87 -1.77 -6.19
CA ILE A 288 6.41 -2.69 -7.25
C ILE A 288 7.62 -3.47 -7.77
N GLN A 289 7.41 -4.74 -8.15
CA GLN A 289 8.34 -5.54 -8.95
C GLN A 289 7.53 -6.37 -9.94
N TRP A 290 7.87 -6.31 -11.23
CA TRP A 290 7.27 -7.15 -12.26
C TRP A 290 8.02 -8.47 -12.43
N TYR A 291 7.30 -9.52 -12.79
CA TYR A 291 7.81 -10.87 -13.01
C TYR A 291 7.25 -11.45 -14.31
N ALA A 292 8.01 -12.33 -14.95
CA ALA A 292 7.58 -13.12 -16.09
C ALA A 292 7.78 -14.61 -15.79
N ASP A 293 6.71 -15.40 -15.85
CA ASP A 293 6.64 -16.81 -15.41
C ASP A 293 7.23 -17.08 -13.99
N GLY A 294 7.21 -16.06 -13.13
CA GLY A 294 7.72 -16.11 -11.74
C GLY A 294 9.15 -15.60 -11.55
N GLU A 295 9.90 -15.34 -12.63
CA GLU A 295 11.25 -14.76 -12.58
C GLU A 295 11.18 -13.21 -12.64
N PRO A 296 11.96 -12.48 -11.81
CA PRO A 296 11.89 -11.03 -11.74
C PRO A 296 12.44 -10.36 -13.01
N ILE A 297 11.70 -9.39 -13.54
CA ILE A 297 12.16 -8.55 -14.66
C ILE A 297 13.06 -7.44 -14.09
N GLU A 298 14.35 -7.48 -14.41
CA GLU A 298 15.34 -6.54 -13.86
C GLU A 298 14.97 -5.07 -14.14
N GLY A 299 15.01 -4.23 -13.10
CA GLY A 299 14.68 -2.80 -13.18
C GLY A 299 13.19 -2.46 -13.32
N ALA A 300 12.31 -3.45 -13.49
CA ALA A 300 10.88 -3.21 -13.64
C ALA A 300 10.18 -2.97 -12.29
N THR A 301 10.27 -1.74 -11.79
CA THR A 301 9.71 -1.32 -10.50
C THR A 301 8.67 -0.19 -10.58
N GLU A 302 8.30 0.25 -11.78
CA GLU A 302 7.26 1.26 -12.01
C GLU A 302 5.85 0.64 -12.06
N SER A 303 4.81 1.45 -12.02
CA SER A 303 3.41 0.99 -12.17
C SER A 303 3.06 0.56 -13.60
N SER A 304 3.96 0.79 -14.56
CA SER A 304 3.86 0.37 -15.97
C SER A 304 5.07 -0.46 -16.38
N LEU A 305 4.85 -1.46 -17.24
CA LEU A 305 5.86 -2.32 -17.86
C LEU A 305 5.68 -2.33 -19.38
N HIS A 306 6.69 -1.84 -20.10
CA HIS A 306 6.80 -1.99 -21.55
C HIS A 306 7.30 -3.40 -21.91
N LEU A 307 6.50 -4.17 -22.64
CA LEU A 307 6.79 -5.57 -22.95
C LEU A 307 7.79 -5.71 -24.11
N ARG A 308 8.79 -6.58 -23.95
CA ARG A 308 9.85 -6.80 -24.95
C ARG A 308 9.80 -8.22 -25.51
N GLN A 309 10.56 -8.46 -26.58
CA GLN A 309 10.70 -9.78 -27.21
C GLN A 309 11.04 -10.90 -26.22
N GLY A 310 11.85 -10.60 -25.20
CA GLY A 310 12.27 -11.58 -24.19
C GLY A 310 11.13 -12.17 -23.35
N GLN A 311 9.97 -11.51 -23.31
CA GLN A 311 8.79 -11.97 -22.58
C GLN A 311 7.82 -12.82 -23.43
N ILE A 312 8.06 -13.01 -24.74
CA ILE A 312 7.13 -13.76 -25.62
C ILE A 312 6.79 -15.15 -25.06
N ARG A 313 5.49 -15.47 -25.02
CA ARG A 313 4.83 -16.66 -24.42
C ARG A 313 4.84 -16.73 -22.88
N GLN A 314 5.54 -15.85 -22.18
CA GLN A 314 5.53 -15.80 -20.72
C GLN A 314 4.27 -15.08 -20.24
N ARG A 315 3.77 -15.42 -19.05
CA ARG A 315 2.72 -14.69 -18.35
C ARG A 315 3.34 -13.71 -17.36
N ILE A 316 2.80 -12.50 -17.33
CA ILE A 316 3.33 -11.40 -16.53
C ILE A 316 2.53 -11.27 -15.23
N THR A 317 3.22 -11.04 -14.11
CA THR A 317 2.60 -10.64 -12.83
C THR A 317 3.30 -9.41 -12.28
N ALA A 318 2.58 -8.61 -11.49
CA ALA A 318 3.16 -7.54 -10.69
C ALA A 318 3.00 -7.86 -9.20
N THR A 319 4.08 -7.74 -8.43
CA THR A 319 4.04 -7.85 -6.97
C THR A 319 4.21 -6.48 -6.35
N ILE A 320 3.26 -6.09 -5.50
CA ILE A 320 3.33 -4.89 -4.66
C ILE A 320 3.67 -5.33 -3.24
N THR A 321 4.78 -4.82 -2.70
CA THR A 321 5.09 -4.93 -1.27
C THR A 321 4.75 -3.62 -0.57
N ALA A 322 3.94 -3.70 0.48
CA ALA A 322 3.58 -2.58 1.35
C ALA A 322 4.31 -2.69 2.69
N SER A 323 4.89 -1.58 3.14
CA SER A 323 5.69 -1.51 4.37
C SER A 323 5.19 -0.38 5.28
N ARG A 324 5.11 -0.66 6.58
CA ARG A 324 4.73 0.29 7.63
C ARG A 324 5.57 0.06 8.89
N GLU A 325 6.06 1.12 9.53
CA GLU A 325 6.93 0.96 10.70
C GLU A 325 6.22 0.19 11.81
N GLY A 326 6.86 -0.86 12.34
CA GLY A 326 6.30 -1.70 13.39
C GLY A 326 5.31 -2.77 12.93
N TYR A 327 5.01 -2.86 11.63
CA TYR A 327 4.21 -3.93 11.03
C TYR A 327 5.11 -4.93 10.30
N ARG A 328 4.56 -6.11 10.00
CA ARG A 328 5.15 -7.00 8.98
C ARG A 328 4.84 -6.44 7.60
N ASP A 329 5.83 -6.49 6.71
CA ASP A 329 5.61 -6.23 5.28
C ASP A 329 4.50 -7.14 4.74
N SER A 330 3.63 -6.57 3.91
CA SER A 330 2.55 -7.30 3.24
C SER A 330 2.83 -7.33 1.74
N VAL A 331 2.72 -8.52 1.14
CA VAL A 331 3.10 -8.76 -0.25
C VAL A 331 1.88 -9.26 -1.00
N LEU A 332 1.46 -8.53 -2.03
CA LEU A 332 0.37 -8.90 -2.93
C LEU A 332 0.91 -9.08 -4.34
N THR A 333 0.59 -10.20 -4.98
CA THR A 333 0.84 -10.42 -6.40
C THR A 333 -0.48 -10.37 -7.16
N SER A 334 -0.46 -9.74 -8.33
CA SER A 334 -1.61 -9.70 -9.24
C SER A 334 -1.93 -11.09 -9.79
N GLU A 335 -3.14 -11.26 -10.31
CA GLU A 335 -3.38 -12.34 -11.27
C GLU A 335 -2.45 -12.19 -12.49
N ALA A 336 -2.14 -13.32 -13.13
CA ALA A 336 -1.21 -13.34 -14.25
C ALA A 336 -1.89 -12.87 -15.54
N SER A 337 -1.15 -12.12 -16.37
CA SER A 337 -1.59 -11.74 -17.71
C SER A 337 -1.82 -12.96 -18.60
N GLU A 338 -2.52 -12.76 -19.72
CA GLU A 338 -2.40 -13.70 -20.84
C GLU A 338 -0.96 -13.77 -21.36
N PRO A 339 -0.56 -14.87 -22.03
CA PRO A 339 0.81 -15.05 -22.52
C PRO A 339 1.16 -13.96 -23.53
N VAL A 340 2.32 -13.32 -23.37
CA VAL A 340 2.75 -12.21 -24.22
C VAL A 340 2.87 -12.67 -25.68
N GLN A 341 2.14 -12.02 -26.57
CA GLN A 341 2.14 -12.30 -27.99
C GLN A 341 3.27 -11.55 -28.71
N ALA A 342 3.73 -12.09 -29.85
CA ALA A 342 4.57 -11.33 -30.77
C ALA A 342 3.85 -10.08 -31.27
N GLY A 343 4.62 -9.02 -31.53
CA GLY A 343 4.14 -7.79 -32.14
C GLY A 343 3.55 -8.02 -33.54
N ARG A 344 2.83 -7.02 -34.06
CA ARG A 344 2.23 -7.05 -35.39
C ARG A 344 2.51 -5.75 -36.12
N PHE A 345 2.75 -5.84 -37.42
CA PHE A 345 2.84 -4.67 -38.27
C PHE A 345 1.46 -4.10 -38.56
N GLU A 346 1.36 -2.78 -38.59
CA GLU A 346 0.21 -2.05 -39.12
C GLU A 346 0.66 -1.30 -40.38
N ILE A 347 0.09 -1.64 -41.54
CA ILE A 347 0.36 -0.94 -42.80
C ILE A 347 -0.56 0.28 -42.86
N THR A 348 -0.01 1.47 -42.66
CA THR A 348 -0.75 2.75 -42.61
C THR A 348 -0.89 3.40 -43.98
N GLU A 349 0.06 3.17 -44.89
CA GLU A 349 -0.06 3.51 -46.32
C GLU A 349 0.40 2.34 -47.19
N PRO A 350 -0.33 2.00 -48.28
CA PRO A 350 -0.03 0.81 -49.06
C PRO A 350 1.24 0.94 -49.90
N PHE A 351 2.01 -0.14 -49.99
CA PHE A 351 3.07 -0.29 -50.98
C PHE A 351 2.47 -0.32 -52.39
N THR A 352 3.13 0.29 -53.37
CA THR A 352 2.68 0.29 -54.77
C THR A 352 3.81 -0.06 -55.73
N VAL A 353 3.47 -0.62 -56.89
CA VAL A 353 4.44 -0.92 -57.97
C VAL A 353 4.02 -0.20 -59.24
N ALA A 354 4.95 0.51 -59.87
CA ALA A 354 4.70 1.32 -61.05
C ALA A 354 5.78 1.13 -62.13
N GLY A 355 5.39 1.29 -63.39
CA GLY A 355 6.28 1.24 -64.54
C GLY A 355 5.59 0.69 -65.79
N ARG A 356 6.18 0.91 -66.97
CA ARG A 356 5.62 0.39 -68.22
C ARG A 356 6.06 -1.06 -68.41
N LEU A 357 5.10 -1.98 -68.47
CA LEU A 357 5.30 -3.41 -68.76
C LEU A 357 5.82 -3.66 -70.19
N ARG A 358 7.13 -3.42 -70.38
CA ARG A 358 7.83 -3.68 -71.63
C ARG A 358 9.30 -4.03 -71.40
N VAL A 359 9.81 -5.02 -72.14
CA VAL A 359 11.25 -5.40 -72.14
C VAL A 359 12.17 -4.18 -72.19
N GLY A 360 13.20 -4.20 -71.33
CA GLY A 360 14.18 -3.14 -71.15
C GLY A 360 13.72 -1.97 -70.28
N ARG A 361 12.43 -1.89 -69.89
CA ARG A 361 11.94 -0.91 -68.90
C ARG A 361 12.10 -1.43 -67.48
N VAL A 362 12.12 -0.50 -66.54
CA VAL A 362 12.21 -0.76 -65.10
C VAL A 362 10.81 -0.61 -64.49
N LEU A 363 10.45 -1.55 -63.63
CA LEU A 363 9.39 -1.44 -62.64
C LEU A 363 10.00 -0.99 -61.32
N THR A 364 9.30 -0.13 -60.59
CA THR A 364 9.76 0.47 -59.33
C THR A 364 8.68 0.28 -58.27
N VAL A 365 9.08 -0.20 -57.09
CA VAL A 365 8.27 -0.17 -55.87
C VAL A 365 8.37 1.21 -55.25
N THR A 366 7.23 1.81 -54.93
CA THR A 366 7.13 2.88 -53.94
C THR A 366 6.82 2.22 -52.59
N PRO A 367 7.70 2.35 -51.58
CA PRO A 367 7.44 1.83 -50.25
C PRO A 367 6.15 2.41 -49.66
N GLY A 368 5.43 1.59 -48.90
CA GLY A 368 4.33 2.05 -48.04
C GLY A 368 4.86 2.58 -46.71
N SER A 369 3.94 3.11 -45.89
CA SER A 369 4.19 3.49 -44.50
C SER A 369 3.64 2.41 -43.57
N TYR A 370 4.34 2.13 -42.49
CA TYR A 370 3.98 1.09 -41.54
C TYR A 370 4.51 1.39 -40.13
N GLU A 371 3.88 0.80 -39.13
CA GLU A 371 4.37 0.80 -37.74
C GLU A 371 4.62 -0.65 -37.27
N PRO A 372 5.68 -0.90 -36.49
CA PRO A 372 6.75 0.03 -36.12
C PRO A 372 7.72 0.30 -37.28
N ARG A 373 8.24 1.53 -37.37
CA ARG A 373 9.04 2.02 -38.51
C ARG A 373 10.42 1.40 -38.69
N ASP A 374 10.94 0.73 -37.66
CA ASP A 374 12.25 0.06 -37.63
C ASP A 374 12.18 -1.40 -38.13
N ALA A 375 11.16 -1.75 -38.91
CA ALA A 375 11.10 -3.03 -39.61
C ALA A 375 12.07 -3.09 -40.81
N ASP A 376 12.72 -4.24 -40.99
CA ASP A 376 13.47 -4.56 -42.19
C ASP A 376 12.51 -5.00 -43.31
N VAL A 377 12.70 -4.48 -44.53
CA VAL A 377 11.86 -4.78 -45.70
C VAL A 377 12.70 -5.47 -46.78
N ALA A 378 12.35 -6.71 -47.10
CA ALA A 378 12.92 -7.46 -48.22
C ALA A 378 11.95 -7.50 -49.40
N TYR A 379 12.45 -7.34 -50.64
CA TYR A 379 11.63 -7.51 -51.84
C TYR A 379 11.94 -8.84 -52.52
N THR A 380 10.91 -9.44 -53.12
CA THR A 380 11.04 -10.60 -54.00
C THR A 380 10.14 -10.40 -55.22
N TRP A 381 10.72 -10.30 -56.41
CA TRP A 381 9.95 -10.21 -57.65
C TRP A 381 9.56 -11.61 -58.14
N LEU A 382 8.35 -11.73 -58.68
CA LEU A 382 7.80 -12.98 -59.18
C LEU A 382 7.27 -12.84 -60.62
N ARG A 383 7.51 -13.87 -61.42
CA ARG A 383 7.06 -14.04 -62.81
C ARG A 383 5.98 -15.11 -62.83
N ASN A 384 4.75 -14.75 -63.19
CA ASN A 384 3.58 -15.63 -63.08
C ASN A 384 3.43 -16.27 -61.67
N GLY A 385 3.87 -15.60 -60.61
CA GLY A 385 3.83 -16.11 -59.23
C GLY A 385 4.98 -17.05 -58.81
N ALA A 386 5.93 -17.36 -59.70
CA ALA A 386 7.19 -18.01 -59.33
C ALA A 386 8.29 -16.96 -59.11
N GLU A 387 9.12 -17.12 -58.08
CA GLU A 387 10.19 -16.15 -57.75
C GLU A 387 11.22 -16.04 -58.89
N ILE A 388 11.81 -14.85 -59.03
CA ILE A 388 12.85 -14.55 -60.03
C ILE A 388 14.19 -14.46 -59.30
N ASP A 389 15.09 -15.41 -59.57
CA ASP A 389 16.40 -15.51 -58.92
C ASP A 389 17.18 -14.19 -58.93
N GLY A 390 17.61 -13.74 -57.74
CA GLY A 390 18.40 -12.53 -57.55
C GLY A 390 17.62 -11.21 -57.66
N ALA A 391 16.32 -11.23 -57.99
CA ALA A 391 15.50 -10.04 -58.08
C ALA A 391 14.96 -9.61 -56.69
N HIS A 392 15.82 -8.97 -55.90
CA HIS A 392 15.53 -8.53 -54.53
C HIS A 392 15.59 -7.01 -54.30
N ALA A 393 15.88 -6.23 -55.34
CA ALA A 393 15.88 -4.77 -55.25
C ALA A 393 14.45 -4.20 -55.30
N ALA A 394 14.26 -2.97 -54.80
CA ALA A 394 13.01 -2.22 -54.98
C ALA A 394 12.70 -1.88 -56.46
N THR A 395 13.59 -2.23 -57.39
CA THR A 395 13.41 -2.07 -58.84
C THR A 395 13.70 -3.37 -59.56
N TYR A 396 13.02 -3.61 -60.70
CA TYR A 396 13.25 -4.76 -61.56
C TYR A 396 13.25 -4.34 -63.04
N GLN A 397 14.32 -4.67 -63.76
CA GLN A 397 14.39 -4.44 -65.20
C GLN A 397 13.79 -5.64 -65.95
N LEU A 398 12.76 -5.36 -66.76
CA LEU A 398 12.04 -6.37 -67.52
C LEU A 398 12.93 -6.97 -68.61
N THR A 399 13.06 -8.30 -68.58
CA THR A 399 13.90 -9.11 -69.46
C THR A 399 13.08 -9.73 -70.59
N PRO A 400 13.72 -10.26 -71.64
CA PRO A 400 13.04 -11.05 -72.68
C PRO A 400 12.24 -12.25 -72.14
N GLN A 401 12.61 -12.83 -70.99
CA GLN A 401 11.89 -13.96 -70.39
C GLN A 401 10.52 -13.58 -69.80
N ASP A 402 10.30 -12.28 -69.55
CA ASP A 402 9.07 -11.77 -68.95
C ASP A 402 7.93 -11.57 -69.96
N VAL A 403 8.21 -11.66 -71.27
CA VAL A 403 7.22 -11.37 -72.32
C VAL A 403 5.97 -12.26 -72.18
N GLY A 404 4.80 -11.63 -72.21
CA GLY A 404 3.49 -12.26 -71.98
C GLY A 404 3.22 -12.71 -70.55
N LYS A 405 4.18 -12.59 -69.62
CA LYS A 405 4.02 -12.94 -68.21
C LYS A 405 3.40 -11.78 -67.43
N SER A 406 2.74 -12.11 -66.32
CA SER A 406 2.43 -11.14 -65.26
C SER A 406 3.64 -11.02 -64.34
N ILE A 407 3.85 -9.81 -63.81
CA ILE A 407 4.90 -9.52 -62.83
C ILE A 407 4.24 -9.08 -61.53
N THR A 408 4.69 -9.64 -60.42
CA THR A 408 4.30 -9.24 -59.08
C THR A 408 5.56 -9.03 -58.24
N VAL A 409 5.43 -8.32 -57.12
CA VAL A 409 6.52 -8.16 -56.15
C VAL A 409 5.95 -8.26 -54.75
N ARG A 410 6.55 -9.14 -53.96
CA ARG A 410 6.26 -9.31 -52.52
C ARG A 410 7.23 -8.42 -51.75
N ALA A 411 6.71 -7.67 -50.79
CA ALA A 411 7.48 -6.97 -49.76
C ALA A 411 7.25 -7.69 -48.43
N ASP A 412 8.30 -8.28 -47.88
CA ASP A 412 8.28 -9.02 -46.62
C ASP A 412 8.85 -8.12 -45.51
N LEU A 413 8.02 -7.76 -44.52
CA LEU A 413 8.38 -6.96 -43.36
C LEU A 413 8.74 -7.90 -42.21
N THR A 414 9.92 -7.69 -41.63
CA THR A 414 10.44 -8.50 -40.51
C THR A 414 11.01 -7.62 -39.41
N ARG A 415 10.85 -8.03 -38.14
CA ARG A 415 11.42 -7.36 -36.97
C ARG A 415 11.49 -8.33 -35.80
N ALA A 416 12.54 -8.21 -34.99
CA ALA A 416 12.74 -9.08 -33.83
C ALA A 416 11.55 -8.98 -32.85
N GLY A 417 10.93 -10.13 -32.53
CA GLY A 417 9.77 -10.22 -31.64
C GLY A 417 8.42 -9.88 -32.27
N TYR A 418 8.38 -9.62 -33.58
CA TYR A 418 7.15 -9.42 -34.35
C TYR A 418 6.82 -10.67 -35.16
N ARG A 419 5.57 -10.75 -35.60
CA ARG A 419 5.15 -11.69 -36.64
C ARG A 419 5.37 -11.04 -38.00
N ASP A 420 6.10 -11.71 -38.87
CA ASP A 420 6.35 -11.30 -40.26
C ASP A 420 5.04 -11.03 -41.02
N GLU A 421 5.06 -10.00 -41.88
CA GLU A 421 3.93 -9.56 -42.69
C GLU A 421 4.35 -9.41 -44.16
N SER A 422 3.54 -9.90 -45.10
CA SER A 422 3.90 -9.96 -46.53
C SER A 422 2.89 -9.21 -47.40
N VAL A 423 3.31 -8.10 -48.01
CA VAL A 423 2.48 -7.29 -48.92
C VAL A 423 2.77 -7.68 -50.37
N LEU A 424 1.76 -8.19 -51.08
CA LEU A 424 1.89 -8.54 -52.50
C LEU A 424 1.35 -7.44 -53.42
N MET A 425 2.24 -6.84 -54.21
CA MET A 425 1.90 -5.87 -55.25
C MET A 425 1.83 -6.55 -56.62
N THR A 426 0.82 -6.21 -57.43
CA THR A 426 0.62 -6.78 -58.77
C THR A 426 0.58 -5.69 -59.82
N THR A 427 1.33 -5.84 -60.92
CA THR A 427 1.24 -4.93 -62.06
C THR A 427 0.04 -5.26 -62.94
N GLU A 428 -0.68 -4.24 -63.42
CA GLU A 428 -1.79 -4.44 -64.35
C GLU A 428 -1.31 -4.77 -65.77
N GLY A 429 -1.64 -5.99 -66.24
CA GLY A 429 -1.42 -6.41 -67.62
C GLY A 429 -0.31 -7.46 -67.79
N ARG A 430 0.32 -7.47 -68.96
CA ARG A 430 1.39 -8.41 -69.34
C ARG A 430 2.54 -7.67 -70.00
N VAL A 431 3.76 -8.17 -69.85
CA VAL A 431 4.95 -7.56 -70.44
C VAL A 431 4.96 -7.69 -71.95
N THR A 432 5.11 -6.55 -72.62
CA THR A 432 5.26 -6.46 -74.08
C THR A 432 6.73 -6.37 -74.50
N THR A 433 7.01 -6.53 -75.78
CA THR A 433 8.34 -6.31 -76.36
C THR A 433 8.25 -5.46 -77.62
N LYS A 434 9.33 -4.75 -77.97
CA LYS A 434 9.40 -4.01 -79.24
C LYS A 434 9.90 -4.95 -80.34
N PRO A 435 9.26 -4.97 -81.51
CA PRO A 435 9.82 -5.61 -82.68
C PRO A 435 10.92 -4.75 -83.32
N GLU A 436 11.78 -5.41 -84.07
CA GLU A 436 12.73 -4.85 -85.02
C GLU A 436 12.34 -5.34 -86.43
N LEU A 437 12.26 -4.42 -87.39
CA LEU A 437 11.75 -4.68 -88.74
C LEU A 437 12.90 -4.61 -89.75
N THR A 438 13.21 -5.72 -90.40
CA THR A 438 14.14 -5.77 -91.54
C THR A 438 13.34 -5.90 -92.83
N VAL A 439 13.30 -4.83 -93.63
CA VAL A 439 12.55 -4.78 -94.90
C VAL A 439 13.51 -4.88 -96.09
N GLN A 440 13.28 -5.86 -96.96
CA GLN A 440 13.91 -5.96 -98.29
C GLN A 440 12.85 -5.73 -99.37
N ALA A 441 13.10 -4.80 -100.29
CA ALA A 441 12.14 -4.38 -101.31
C ALA A 441 12.75 -4.42 -102.72
N ASP A 442 12.36 -5.43 -103.50
CA ASP A 442 12.78 -5.64 -104.89
C ASP A 442 11.79 -4.98 -105.86
N GLY A 443 12.15 -3.83 -106.42
CA GLY A 443 11.41 -3.24 -107.53
C GLY A 443 11.65 -4.02 -108.84
N LYS A 444 10.57 -4.42 -109.51
CA LYS A 444 10.55 -5.08 -110.82
C LYS A 444 9.64 -4.30 -111.77
N ALA A 445 9.55 -4.69 -113.05
CA ALA A 445 8.59 -4.06 -113.97
C ALA A 445 7.15 -4.24 -113.45
N GLY A 446 6.45 -3.12 -113.22
CA GLY A 446 5.05 -3.08 -112.79
C GLY A 446 4.74 -3.55 -111.36
N LYS A 447 5.74 -3.95 -110.56
CA LYS A 447 5.52 -4.52 -109.21
C LYS A 447 6.70 -4.33 -108.26
N VAL A 448 6.43 -4.40 -106.96
CA VAL A 448 7.43 -4.47 -105.89
C VAL A 448 7.21 -5.77 -105.11
N VAL A 449 8.27 -6.58 -104.98
CA VAL A 449 8.28 -7.75 -104.10
C VAL A 449 8.92 -7.35 -102.78
N VAL A 450 8.21 -7.57 -101.68
CA VAL A 450 8.64 -7.17 -100.34
C VAL A 450 8.83 -8.42 -99.51
N ARG A 451 10.00 -8.54 -98.86
CA ARG A 451 10.29 -9.54 -97.84
C ARG A 451 10.50 -8.79 -96.54
N LEU A 452 9.59 -8.99 -95.59
CA LEU A 452 9.75 -8.47 -94.24
C LEU A 452 10.22 -9.62 -93.35
N ARG A 453 11.24 -9.34 -92.53
CA ARG A 453 11.55 -10.12 -91.33
C ARG A 453 11.29 -9.26 -90.10
N VAL A 454 10.66 -9.83 -89.10
CA VAL A 454 10.43 -9.23 -87.79
C VAL A 454 11.08 -10.09 -86.73
N THR A 455 11.90 -9.48 -85.88
CA THR A 455 12.48 -10.09 -84.68
C THR A 455 11.97 -9.35 -83.45
N ALA A 456 11.74 -10.04 -82.34
CA ALA A 456 11.22 -9.43 -81.12
C ALA A 456 11.84 -10.12 -79.89
N PRO A 457 12.62 -9.42 -79.04
CA PRO A 457 13.25 -10.04 -77.88
C PRO A 457 12.21 -10.69 -76.96
N GLY A 458 12.33 -11.99 -76.72
CA GLY A 458 11.41 -12.77 -75.88
C GLY A 458 10.28 -13.48 -76.63
N VAL A 459 10.24 -13.39 -77.96
CA VAL A 459 9.26 -14.09 -78.81
C VAL A 459 10.01 -14.84 -79.91
N GLU A 460 10.03 -16.18 -79.82
CA GLU A 460 10.77 -17.04 -80.75
C GLU A 460 10.21 -16.99 -82.17
N GLN A 461 8.88 -16.94 -82.30
CA GLN A 461 8.15 -16.91 -83.57
C GLN A 461 7.17 -15.72 -83.58
N PRO A 462 7.62 -14.50 -83.95
CA PRO A 462 6.71 -13.36 -84.10
C PRO A 462 5.73 -13.61 -85.25
N GLY A 463 4.44 -13.38 -85.01
CA GLY A 463 3.39 -13.50 -86.02
C GLY A 463 2.43 -12.31 -86.02
N GLY A 464 1.42 -12.32 -86.87
CA GLY A 464 0.35 -11.31 -86.92
C GLY A 464 0.38 -10.38 -88.14
N PRO A 465 -0.62 -9.50 -88.29
CA PRO A 465 -0.90 -8.86 -89.57
C PRO A 465 0.10 -7.79 -89.96
N VAL A 466 0.46 -7.81 -91.24
CA VAL A 466 1.37 -6.88 -91.91
C VAL A 466 0.68 -6.27 -93.12
N THR A 467 0.73 -4.94 -93.22
CA THR A 467 0.21 -4.17 -94.35
C THR A 467 1.35 -3.40 -95.02
N VAL A 468 1.38 -3.42 -96.35
CA VAL A 468 2.44 -2.82 -97.16
C VAL A 468 1.81 -1.97 -98.26
N SER A 469 2.23 -0.71 -98.40
CA SER A 469 1.62 0.22 -99.36
C SER A 469 2.58 1.19 -100.05
N ILE A 470 2.21 1.57 -101.28
CA ILE A 470 2.79 2.65 -102.10
C ILE A 470 1.63 3.47 -102.66
N GLY A 471 1.49 4.71 -102.20
CA GLY A 471 0.37 5.59 -102.61
C GLY A 471 -0.98 4.94 -102.30
N ARG A 472 -1.81 4.73 -103.33
CA ARG A 472 -3.12 4.03 -103.23
C ARG A 472 -3.04 2.50 -103.31
N HIS A 473 -1.87 1.94 -103.59
CA HIS A 473 -1.70 0.50 -103.76
C HIS A 473 -1.30 -0.11 -102.43
N GLU A 474 -2.09 -1.06 -101.93
CA GLU A 474 -1.90 -1.71 -100.64
C GLU A 474 -2.07 -3.22 -100.78
N VAL A 475 -1.32 -3.98 -99.98
CA VAL A 475 -1.45 -5.41 -99.82
C VAL A 475 -1.20 -5.77 -98.35
N SER A 476 -2.06 -6.64 -97.79
CA SER A 476 -1.91 -7.16 -96.44
C SER A 476 -1.66 -8.67 -96.46
N GLY A 477 -1.05 -9.19 -95.41
CA GLY A 477 -0.90 -10.62 -95.16
C GLY A 477 -0.35 -10.88 -93.76
N GLU A 478 -0.29 -12.16 -93.39
CA GLU A 478 0.15 -12.57 -92.06
C GLU A 478 1.66 -12.83 -92.00
N LEU A 479 2.28 -12.34 -90.94
CA LEU A 479 3.62 -12.74 -90.50
C LEU A 479 3.54 -14.14 -89.88
N VAL A 480 4.39 -15.05 -90.36
CA VAL A 480 4.52 -16.42 -89.84
C VAL A 480 5.99 -16.68 -89.57
N ASP A 481 6.34 -17.20 -88.39
CA ASP A 481 7.72 -17.46 -87.95
C ASP A 481 8.69 -16.28 -88.17
N GLY A 482 8.20 -15.06 -87.91
CA GLY A 482 8.96 -13.83 -88.06
C GLY A 482 9.18 -13.39 -89.52
N VAL A 483 8.53 -13.98 -90.53
CA VAL A 483 8.71 -13.60 -91.94
C VAL A 483 7.39 -13.49 -92.72
N VAL A 484 7.35 -12.61 -93.72
CA VAL A 484 6.28 -12.55 -94.73
C VAL A 484 6.81 -12.06 -96.07
N ARG A 485 6.22 -12.56 -97.17
CA ARG A 485 6.52 -12.11 -98.53
C ARG A 485 5.26 -11.59 -99.21
N LEU A 486 5.25 -10.30 -99.53
CA LEU A 486 4.12 -9.60 -100.15
C LEU A 486 4.51 -9.05 -101.52
N VAL A 487 3.52 -8.84 -102.41
CA VAL A 487 3.76 -8.32 -103.76
C VAL A 487 2.75 -7.21 -104.10
N LEU A 488 3.23 -5.97 -104.14
CA LEU A 488 2.47 -4.84 -104.67
C LEU A 488 2.53 -4.85 -106.19
N SER A 489 1.38 -4.85 -106.86
CA SER A 489 1.28 -4.86 -108.33
C SER A 489 0.59 -3.62 -108.88
N GLY A 490 0.85 -3.29 -110.15
CA GLY A 490 0.33 -2.09 -110.80
C GLY A 490 1.08 -0.81 -110.42
N ILE A 491 2.35 -0.92 -110.01
CA ILE A 491 3.16 0.23 -109.58
C ILE A 491 3.91 0.81 -110.78
N GLU A 492 3.84 2.13 -110.97
CA GLU A 492 4.50 2.84 -112.07
C GLU A 492 6.03 2.85 -111.95
N PRO A 493 6.81 2.86 -113.05
CA PRO A 493 8.26 2.95 -113.00
C PRO A 493 8.76 4.27 -112.38
N GLY A 494 9.53 4.21 -111.31
CA GLY A 494 9.98 5.39 -110.57
C GLY A 494 10.61 5.06 -109.22
N LYS A 495 11.01 6.08 -108.46
CA LYS A 495 11.33 5.95 -107.03
C LYS A 495 10.05 6.12 -106.22
N HIS A 496 9.80 5.20 -105.29
CA HIS A 496 8.61 5.18 -104.44
C HIS A 496 8.98 5.02 -102.97
N GLN A 497 8.18 5.61 -102.10
CA GLN A 497 8.21 5.30 -100.67
C GLN A 497 7.32 4.08 -100.41
N LEU A 498 7.95 2.96 -100.05
CA LEU A 498 7.27 1.77 -99.56
C LEU A 498 7.05 1.91 -98.06
N ARG A 499 5.79 1.96 -97.64
CA ARG A 499 5.42 1.90 -96.22
C ARG A 499 5.16 0.44 -95.83
N VAL A 500 5.73 0.01 -94.72
CA VAL A 500 5.45 -1.28 -94.09
C VAL A 500 4.91 -1.01 -92.70
N VAL A 501 3.78 -1.62 -92.35
CA VAL A 501 3.14 -1.54 -91.04
C VAL A 501 2.92 -2.95 -90.53
N TYR A 502 3.46 -3.25 -89.36
CA TYR A 502 3.19 -4.47 -88.60
C TYR A 502 2.31 -4.09 -87.41
N ALA A 503 1.11 -4.66 -87.33
CA ALA A 503 0.12 -4.25 -86.34
C ALA A 503 0.43 -4.75 -84.91
N GLY A 504 1.40 -5.64 -84.76
CA GLY A 504 1.75 -6.24 -83.47
C GLY A 504 0.86 -7.42 -83.07
N THR A 505 1.00 -7.85 -81.83
CA THR A 505 0.19 -8.87 -81.17
C THR A 505 -0.16 -8.42 -79.74
N SER A 506 -0.76 -9.30 -78.93
CA SER A 506 -0.96 -9.04 -77.50
C SER A 506 0.34 -8.89 -76.68
N VAL A 507 1.50 -9.29 -77.25
CA VAL A 507 2.81 -9.24 -76.56
C VAL A 507 3.91 -8.54 -77.35
N VAL A 508 3.73 -8.31 -78.66
CA VAL A 508 4.68 -7.54 -79.49
C VAL A 508 4.03 -6.21 -79.88
N GLU A 509 4.66 -5.08 -79.56
CA GLU A 509 4.15 -3.75 -79.91
C GLU A 509 4.04 -3.56 -81.44
N ALA A 510 3.07 -2.78 -81.91
CA ALA A 510 2.98 -2.39 -83.32
C ALA A 510 4.20 -1.57 -83.76
N ALA A 511 4.60 -1.71 -85.02
CA ALA A 511 5.72 -0.96 -85.60
C ALA A 511 5.51 -0.65 -87.08
N ARG A 512 6.27 0.31 -87.60
CA ARG A 512 6.22 0.73 -89.00
C ARG A 512 7.60 1.13 -89.49
N GLU A 513 7.86 0.87 -90.75
CA GLU A 513 9.11 1.22 -91.43
C GLU A 513 8.79 1.84 -92.80
N VAL A 514 9.66 2.72 -93.30
CA VAL A 514 9.51 3.33 -94.64
C VAL A 514 10.82 3.22 -95.39
N VAL A 515 10.82 2.45 -96.48
CA VAL A 515 12.01 2.25 -97.32
C VAL A 515 11.80 2.82 -98.72
N GLN A 516 12.89 3.24 -99.36
CA GLN A 516 12.88 3.67 -100.76
C GLN A 516 13.01 2.47 -101.68
N VAL A 517 12.17 2.37 -102.70
CA VAL A 517 12.25 1.33 -103.73
C VAL A 517 12.16 1.93 -105.13
N LYS A 518 12.97 1.41 -106.06
CA LYS A 518 12.97 1.84 -107.47
C LYS A 518 12.31 0.77 -108.33
N VAL A 519 11.12 1.07 -108.84
CA VAL A 519 10.38 0.23 -109.79
C VAL A 519 11.01 0.37 -111.18
N LEU A 520 11.32 -0.76 -111.81
CA LEU A 520 11.98 -0.81 -113.11
C LEU A 520 10.97 -0.53 -114.24
N ARG A 521 11.46 -0.02 -115.37
CA ARG A 521 10.67 0.01 -116.61
C ARG A 521 10.60 -1.41 -117.18
N PRO A 522 9.54 -1.77 -117.93
CA PRO A 522 9.56 -2.97 -118.76
C PRO A 522 10.74 -2.91 -119.73
N GLU A 523 11.42 -4.04 -119.95
CA GLU A 523 12.30 -4.21 -121.10
C GLU A 523 11.43 -4.24 -122.37
N LYS A 524 11.96 -3.69 -123.47
CA LYS A 524 11.24 -3.51 -124.74
C LYS A 524 11.27 -4.75 -125.61
#